data_AF-A0A969CBH6-F1
#
_entry.id   AF-A0A969CBH6-F1
#
_cell.length_a   1.000
_cell.length_b   1.000
_cell.length_c   1.000
_cell.angle_alpha   90.00
_cell.angle_beta   90.00
_cell.angle_gamma   90.00
#
_symmetry.space_group_name_H-M   'P 1'
#
loop_
_entity.id
_entity.type
_entity.pdbx_description
1 polymer ?
#
loop_
_entity_poly.entity_id
_entity_poly.type
_entity_poly.pdbx_seq_one_letter_code
_entity_poly.pdbx_strand_id
1 'polypeptide(L)'
;MLPEDETILPEEWEPKIDLLKVKLNKLERKIAKPGGDETRLDDCGTNFLEWLHDNFKQSQTSWKEPQIRMTDIKTNSIEFAVRFYVDNIKLEHWWRGNRVSNQLRREIVRRLRQ
;
A
#
# COMPACT_ATOMS: atom_id res chain seq x y z
N MET A 1 -16.16 -6.83 -3.64
CA MET A 1 -15.43 -7.37 -2.49
C MET A 1 -16.22 -8.59 -2.05
N LEU A 2 -15.55 -9.72 -1.82
CA LEU A 2 -16.24 -10.93 -1.35
C LEU A 2 -16.56 -10.78 0.15
N PRO A 3 -17.63 -11.41 0.66
CA PRO A 3 -17.93 -11.39 2.08
C PRO A 3 -16.77 -11.88 2.95
N GLU A 4 -15.97 -12.85 2.49
CA GLU A 4 -14.81 -13.32 3.26
C GLU A 4 -13.68 -12.27 3.33
N ASP A 5 -13.60 -11.34 2.38
CA ASP A 5 -12.62 -10.26 2.44
C ASP A 5 -12.91 -9.32 3.62
N GLU A 6 -14.17 -9.23 4.06
CA GLU A 6 -14.58 -8.42 5.21
C GLU A 6 -14.07 -8.99 6.54
N THR A 7 -13.75 -10.30 6.60
CA THR A 7 -13.15 -10.94 7.77
C THR A 7 -11.63 -11.01 7.68
N ILE A 8 -11.09 -11.32 6.49
CA ILE A 8 -9.64 -11.44 6.25
C ILE A 8 -8.91 -10.12 6.53
N LEU A 9 -9.52 -9.00 6.15
CA LEU A 9 -8.88 -7.69 6.32
C LEU A 9 -8.68 -7.32 7.81
N PRO A 10 -9.70 -7.35 8.68
CA PRO A 10 -9.50 -7.17 10.12
C PRO A 10 -8.49 -8.15 10.71
N GLU A 11 -8.57 -9.44 10.38
CA GLU A 11 -7.63 -10.44 10.91
C GLU A 11 -6.16 -10.15 10.57
N GLU A 12 -5.88 -9.63 9.37
CA GLU A 12 -4.51 -9.26 8.97
C GLU A 12 -4.05 -7.90 9.52
N TRP A 13 -4.97 -6.93 9.67
CA TRP A 13 -4.62 -5.54 9.99
C TRP A 13 -4.80 -5.15 11.46
N GLU A 14 -5.78 -5.70 12.16
CA GLU A 14 -6.00 -5.42 13.59
C GLU A 14 -4.77 -5.73 14.44
N PRO A 15 -4.09 -6.89 14.29
CA PRO A 15 -2.89 -7.18 15.08
C PRO A 15 -1.76 -6.18 14.82
N LYS A 16 -1.61 -5.72 13.57
CA LYS A 16 -0.61 -4.71 13.20
C LYS A 16 -0.93 -3.35 13.82
N ILE A 17 -2.20 -2.96 13.78
CA ILE A 17 -2.69 -1.72 14.38
C ILE A 17 -2.49 -1.74 15.90
N ASP A 18 -2.77 -2.87 16.55
CA ASP A 18 -2.57 -2.99 17.99
C ASP A 18 -1.09 -2.94 18.38
N LEU A 19 -0.21 -3.56 17.61
CA LEU A 19 1.23 -3.43 17.80
C LEU A 19 1.71 -1.98 17.65
N LEU A 20 1.17 -1.25 16.66
CA LEU A 20 1.42 0.18 16.47
C LEU A 20 0.99 0.99 17.69
N LYS A 21 -0.24 0.77 18.20
CA LYS A 21 -0.72 1.45 19.41
C LYS A 21 0.21 1.20 20.60
N VAL A 22 0.62 -0.05 20.82
CA VAL A 22 1.52 -0.40 21.93
C VAL A 22 2.85 0.34 21.83
N LYS A 23 3.46 0.38 20.64
CA LYS A 23 4.74 1.07 20.43
C LYS A 23 4.62 2.58 20.53
N LEU A 24 3.56 3.16 20.01
CA LEU A 24 3.28 4.60 20.13
C LEU A 24 3.06 5.00 21.60
N ASN A 25 2.27 4.24 22.35
CA ASN A 25 2.06 4.47 23.78
C ASN A 25 3.34 4.28 24.62
N LYS A 26 4.28 3.43 24.16
CA LYS A 26 5.59 3.30 24.79
C LYS A 26 6.46 4.54 24.54
N LEU A 27 6.44 5.07 23.32
CA LEU A 27 7.15 6.30 22.96
C LEU A 27 6.57 7.51 23.71
N GLU A 28 5.25 7.67 23.72
CA GLU A 28 4.56 8.77 24.41
C GLU A 28 4.89 8.80 25.90
N ARG A 29 4.86 7.65 26.59
CA ARG A 29 5.28 7.55 28.00
C ARG A 29 6.75 7.93 28.22
N LYS A 30 7.66 7.53 27.32
CA LYS A 30 9.09 7.89 27.41
C LYS A 30 9.31 9.39 27.23
N ILE A 31 8.58 10.02 26.31
CA ILE A 31 8.63 11.46 26.08
C ILE A 31 8.07 12.22 27.30
N ALA A 32 6.95 11.76 27.85
CA ALA A 32 6.27 12.42 28.97
C ALA A 32 7.02 12.29 30.31
N LYS A 33 7.77 11.19 30.50
CA LYS A 33 8.57 10.93 31.70
C LYS A 33 9.94 10.35 31.32
N PRO A 34 10.90 11.20 30.93
CA PRO A 34 12.23 10.76 30.48
C PRO A 34 13.14 10.33 31.65
N GLY A 35 12.60 9.65 32.66
CA GLY A 35 13.26 9.43 33.93
C GLY A 35 14.62 8.75 33.77
N GLY A 36 15.70 9.46 34.10
CA GLY A 36 17.07 8.96 34.28
C GLY A 36 17.74 8.23 33.10
N ASP A 37 16.99 7.90 32.04
CA ASP A 37 17.47 7.16 30.88
C ASP A 37 18.45 8.03 30.10
N GLU A 38 19.70 7.58 29.98
CA GLU A 38 20.73 8.22 29.15
C GLU A 38 20.43 8.14 27.64
N THR A 39 19.37 7.42 27.25
CA THR A 39 18.95 7.34 25.85
C THR A 39 18.37 8.70 25.43
N ARG A 40 18.96 9.33 24.42
CA ARG A 40 18.44 10.61 23.91
C ARG A 40 17.03 10.38 23.35
N LEU A 41 16.14 11.32 23.62
CA LEU A 41 14.76 11.29 23.13
C LEU A 41 14.70 11.14 21.59
N ASP A 42 15.68 11.74 20.91
CA ASP A 42 15.86 11.69 19.45
C ASP A 42 16.08 10.25 18.94
N ASP A 43 16.82 9.43 19.69
CA ASP A 43 17.09 8.04 19.33
C ASP A 43 15.81 7.20 19.43
N CYS A 44 14.95 7.50 20.42
CA CYS A 44 13.65 6.84 20.56
C CYS A 44 12.70 7.17 19.40
N GLY A 45 12.69 8.42 18.95
CA GLY A 45 11.90 8.85 17.79
C GLY A 45 12.40 8.19 16.50
N THR A 46 13.72 8.20 16.27
CA THR A 46 14.35 7.61 15.08
C THR A 46 14.08 6.11 14.98
N ASN A 47 14.29 5.37 16.07
CA ASN A 47 14.02 3.92 16.13
C ASN A 47 12.54 3.59 15.87
N PHE A 48 11.62 4.44 16.32
CA PHE A 48 10.19 4.25 16.06
C PHE A 48 9.85 4.49 14.58
N LEU A 49 10.43 5.51 13.96
CA LEU A 49 10.25 5.81 12.54
C LEU A 49 10.81 4.70 11.63
N GLU A 50 12.00 4.19 11.93
CA GLU A 50 12.60 3.04 11.23
C GLU A 50 11.69 1.81 11.34
N TRP A 51 11.24 1.49 12.56
CA TRP A 51 10.31 0.38 12.76
C TRP A 51 9.00 0.57 11.97
N LEU A 52 8.44 1.77 11.94
CA LEU A 52 7.21 2.07 11.21
C LEU A 52 7.40 1.86 9.71
N HIS A 53 8.53 2.31 9.16
CA HIS A 53 8.90 2.13 7.76
C HIS A 53 9.02 0.65 7.38
N ASP A 54 9.68 -0.16 8.22
CA ASP A 54 9.88 -1.59 7.94
C ASP A 54 8.58 -2.41 8.04
N ASN A 55 7.66 -2.01 8.93
CA ASN A 55 6.48 -2.82 9.28
C ASN A 55 5.20 -2.40 8.56
N PHE A 56 5.15 -1.17 8.05
CA PHE A 56 4.01 -0.64 7.31
C PHE A 56 4.42 -0.26 5.90
N LYS A 57 3.52 -0.46 4.93
CA LYS A 57 3.79 -0.12 3.54
C LYS A 57 4.11 1.38 3.45
N GLN A 58 5.28 1.73 2.91
CA GLN A 58 5.53 3.09 2.46
C GLN A 58 4.47 3.51 1.44
N SER A 59 3.89 4.69 1.66
CA SER A 59 2.79 5.25 0.88
C SER A 59 3.21 5.69 -0.52
N GLN A 60 4.49 6.00 -0.76
CA GLN A 60 4.98 6.53 -2.03
C GLN A 60 6.21 5.78 -2.52
N THR A 61 6.01 4.80 -3.38
CA THR A 61 7.08 4.23 -4.19
C THR A 61 6.68 4.41 -5.65
N SER A 62 7.56 5.03 -6.45
CA SER A 62 7.28 5.43 -7.84
C SER A 62 6.91 4.25 -8.75
N TRP A 63 7.27 3.02 -8.38
CA TRP A 63 6.87 1.81 -9.10
C TRP A 63 5.39 1.45 -8.91
N LYS A 64 4.72 1.96 -7.85
CA LYS A 64 3.28 1.77 -7.64
C LYS A 64 2.41 2.73 -8.45
N GLU A 65 3.00 3.84 -8.90
CA GLU A 65 2.30 4.82 -9.73
C GLU A 65 1.90 4.22 -11.07
N PRO A 66 0.66 4.43 -11.54
CA PRO A 66 0.23 3.95 -12.84
C PRO A 66 1.03 4.64 -13.95
N GLN A 67 1.49 3.86 -14.92
CA GLN A 67 2.28 4.34 -16.06
C GLN A 67 1.66 3.88 -17.36
N ILE A 68 1.60 4.79 -18.33
CA ILE A 68 1.24 4.48 -19.72
C ILE A 68 2.45 4.80 -20.58
N ARG A 69 2.90 3.83 -21.37
CA ARG A 69 4.02 3.99 -22.29
C ARG A 69 3.59 3.56 -23.68
N MET A 70 3.89 4.37 -24.70
CA MET A 70 3.80 3.91 -26.08
C MET A 70 4.88 2.85 -26.31
N THR A 71 4.50 1.69 -26.80
CA THR A 71 5.41 0.56 -27.03
C THR A 71 5.76 0.38 -28.49
N ASP A 72 4.83 0.70 -29.40
CA ASP A 72 5.04 0.52 -30.83
C ASP A 72 4.15 1.46 -31.65
N ILE A 73 4.59 1.81 -32.85
CA ILE A 73 3.78 2.49 -33.88
C ILE A 73 3.75 1.56 -35.10
N LYS A 74 2.57 1.01 -35.36
CA LYS A 74 2.29 0.19 -36.54
C LYS A 74 1.58 1.04 -37.58
N THR A 75 1.54 0.55 -38.82
CA THR A 75 0.95 1.27 -39.97
C THR A 75 -0.46 1.81 -39.70
N ASN A 76 -1.28 1.07 -38.95
CA ASN A 76 -2.68 1.44 -38.67
C ASN A 76 -3.02 1.50 -37.16
N SER A 77 -2.04 1.40 -36.27
CA SER A 77 -2.31 1.41 -34.83
C SER A 77 -1.11 1.85 -34.01
N ILE A 78 -1.37 2.49 -32.88
CA ILE A 78 -0.36 2.78 -31.87
C ILE A 78 -0.60 1.84 -30.69
N GLU A 79 0.44 1.18 -30.23
CA GLU A 79 0.38 0.28 -29.08
C GLU A 79 0.85 0.98 -27.81
N PHE A 80 0.10 0.77 -26.73
CA PHE A 80 0.42 1.29 -25.41
C PHE A 80 0.50 0.15 -24.39
N ALA A 81 1.54 0.17 -23.56
CA ALA A 81 1.60 -0.63 -22.34
C ALA A 81 1.07 0.20 -21.16
N VAL A 82 0.05 -0.33 -20.49
CA VAL A 82 -0.51 0.22 -19.25
C VAL A 82 0.00 -0.64 -18.07
N ARG A 83 0.70 -0.01 -17.14
CA ARG A 83 1.22 -0.64 -15.92
C ARG A 83 0.56 0.02 -14.73
N PHE A 84 0.12 -0.78 -13.77
CA PHE A 84 -0.51 -0.30 -12.56
C PHE A 84 -0.27 -1.31 -11.44
N TYR A 85 -0.31 -0.83 -10.20
CA TYR A 85 -0.21 -1.67 -9.02
C TYR A 85 -1.60 -2.09 -8.53
N VAL A 86 -1.73 -3.37 -8.16
CA VAL A 86 -2.93 -3.88 -7.48
C VAL A 86 -2.52 -4.32 -6.09
N ASP A 87 -3.08 -3.65 -5.08
CA ASP A 87 -2.79 -4.01 -3.70
C ASP A 87 -3.60 -5.23 -3.22
N ASN A 88 -3.04 -5.93 -2.22
CA ASN A 88 -3.65 -7.06 -1.52
C ASN A 88 -4.27 -8.08 -2.49
N ILE A 89 -3.44 -8.63 -3.38
CA ILE A 89 -3.86 -9.60 -4.41
C ILE A 89 -4.50 -10.86 -3.82
N LYS A 90 -4.28 -11.18 -2.54
CA LYS A 90 -4.91 -12.33 -1.87
C LYS A 90 -6.43 -12.22 -1.77
N LEU A 91 -6.97 -11.00 -1.73
CA LEU A 91 -8.40 -10.77 -1.67
C LEU A 91 -9.09 -11.29 -2.93
N GLU A 92 -10.37 -11.60 -2.81
CA GLU A 92 -11.16 -12.17 -3.89
C GLU A 92 -10.54 -13.48 -4.43
N HIS A 93 -9.97 -14.32 -3.55
CA HIS A 93 -9.28 -15.58 -3.92
C HIS A 93 -8.25 -15.42 -5.04
N TRP A 94 -7.41 -14.39 -4.98
CA TRP A 94 -6.41 -14.10 -6.00
C TRP A 94 -6.95 -13.58 -7.34
N TRP A 95 -8.27 -13.39 -7.47
CA TRP A 95 -8.90 -12.90 -8.70
C TRP A 95 -8.89 -11.38 -8.86
N ARG A 96 -8.62 -10.64 -7.79
CA ARG A 96 -8.68 -9.18 -7.77
C ARG A 96 -7.85 -8.54 -8.90
N GLY A 97 -6.65 -9.07 -9.16
CA GLY A 97 -5.79 -8.60 -10.25
C GLY A 97 -6.47 -8.69 -11.63
N ASN A 98 -7.07 -9.83 -11.94
CA ASN A 98 -7.78 -10.07 -13.20
C ASN A 98 -9.03 -9.18 -13.32
N ARG A 99 -9.79 -9.02 -12.23
CA ARG A 99 -10.98 -8.16 -12.21
C ARG A 99 -10.62 -6.71 -12.48
N VAL A 100 -9.64 -6.17 -11.76
CA VAL A 100 -9.19 -4.76 -11.91
C VAL A 100 -8.65 -4.52 -13.32
N SER A 101 -7.84 -5.43 -13.86
CA SER A 101 -7.33 -5.34 -15.23
C SER A 101 -8.46 -5.28 -16.26
N ASN A 102 -9.48 -6.15 -16.13
CA ASN A 102 -10.63 -6.15 -17.02
C ASN A 102 -11.49 -4.89 -16.91
N GLN A 103 -11.70 -4.38 -15.69
CA GLN A 103 -12.43 -3.13 -15.48
C GLN A 103 -11.70 -1.95 -16.12
N LEU A 104 -10.39 -1.84 -15.91
CA LEU A 104 -9.56 -0.80 -16.51
C LEU A 104 -9.59 -0.87 -18.03
N ARG A 105 -9.46 -2.07 -18.61
CA ARG A 105 -9.54 -2.27 -20.07
C ARG A 105 -10.88 -1.80 -20.63
N ARG A 106 -11.99 -2.16 -20.00
CA ARG A 106 -13.33 -1.75 -20.42
C ARG A 106 -13.47 -0.22 -20.37
N GLU A 107 -12.98 0.39 -19.30
CA GLU A 107 -13.06 1.84 -19.11
C GLU A 107 -12.20 2.61 -20.13
N ILE A 108 -10.98 2.13 -20.42
CA ILE A 108 -10.13 2.70 -21.48
C ILE A 108 -10.85 2.64 -22.83
N VAL A 109 -11.37 1.47 -23.21
CA VAL A 109 -12.10 1.31 -24.47
C VAL A 109 -13.35 2.21 -24.51
N ARG A 110 -14.07 2.32 -23.38
CA ARG A 110 -15.24 3.20 -23.27
C ARG A 110 -14.87 4.66 -23.53
N ARG A 111 -13.78 5.15 -22.92
CA ARG A 111 -13.31 6.53 -23.06
C ARG A 111 -12.75 6.84 -24.45
N LEU A 112 -12.08 5.89 -25.09
CA LEU A 112 -11.53 6.07 -26.44
C LEU A 112 -12.59 6.02 -27.55
N ARG A 113 -13.80 5.53 -27.26
CA ARG A 113 -14.94 5.54 -28.19
C ARG A 113 -15.77 6.83 -28.11
N GLN A 114 -15.51 7.69 -27.13
CA GLN A 114 -16.13 9.02 -26.99
C GLN A 114 -15.30 10.03 -27.77
#